data_AF-A0A7W0YDX9-F1
#
_entry.id   AF-A0A7W0YDX9-F1
#
_cell.length_a   1.000
_cell.length_b   1.000
_cell.length_c   1.000
_cell.angle_alpha   90.00
_cell.angle_beta   90.00
_cell.angle_gamma   90.00
#
_symmetry.space_group_name_H-M   'P 1'
#
loop_
_entity.id
_entity.type
_entity.pdbx_description
1 polymer ?
#
loop_
_entity_poly.entity_id
_entity_poly.type
_entity_poly.pdbx_seq_one_letter_code
_entity_poly.pdbx_strand_id
1 'polypeptide(L)'
;MAIKGKGRTRSRRVIAAPPRPQLMIRKKPFILRRSTWIGAGAVLLAGIGLLVFLALRSSRAEAKEDRERTAVRVFANLIQANIPAGAQSLGSASNLVFPTVLQDLASLGAGDLKAPAATRKANELTRAAREGADGMEEIIVRRTIPDEFPQTRLELLDAQFMMAQGLRTYERVGGLMKAAIAETGAQRTAITDEAAELATQAGTLFDRGWTKLNNIRDRLGIAPPFNPNPVPQSSVPVPTLPPSPTPSASATPSPSPEPSPSASPTG
;
A
#
# COMPACT_ATOMS: atom_id res chain seq x y z
N MET A 1 127.50 48.82 -33.74
CA MET A 1 126.60 49.57 -34.63
C MET A 1 125.72 48.57 -35.37
N ALA A 2 124.40 48.64 -35.23
CA ALA A 2 123.37 48.31 -36.25
C ALA A 2 121.96 48.17 -35.62
N ILE A 3 121.19 49.25 -35.78
CA ILE A 3 119.82 49.30 -36.32
C ILE A 3 118.72 48.47 -35.62
N LYS A 4 118.04 49.22 -34.74
CA LYS A 4 116.67 49.12 -34.23
C LYS A 4 115.62 48.87 -35.33
N GLY A 5 114.95 47.72 -35.28
CA GLY A 5 113.71 47.43 -36.03
C GLY A 5 112.46 47.71 -35.19
N LYS A 6 111.69 48.74 -35.58
CA LYS A 6 110.44 49.17 -34.91
C LYS A 6 109.26 48.44 -35.57
N GLY A 7 108.78 47.37 -34.94
CA GLY A 7 107.61 46.61 -35.38
C GLY A 7 106.29 47.32 -35.06
N ARG A 8 105.45 47.45 -36.09
CA ARG A 8 104.22 48.25 -36.17
C ARG A 8 103.05 47.56 -35.43
N THR A 9 102.50 48.20 -34.41
CA THR A 9 101.30 47.76 -33.67
C THR A 9 100.06 47.83 -34.58
N ARG A 10 99.45 46.69 -34.92
CA ARG A 10 98.16 46.65 -35.62
C ARG A 10 97.02 46.80 -34.62
N SER A 11 96.24 47.87 -34.74
CA SER A 11 95.01 48.10 -33.96
C SER A 11 93.95 47.05 -34.31
N ARG A 12 93.50 46.26 -33.34
CA ARG A 12 92.31 45.42 -33.46
C ARG A 12 91.06 46.30 -33.33
N ARG A 13 90.24 46.32 -34.38
CA ARG A 13 88.88 46.88 -34.38
C ARG A 13 88.04 46.11 -33.36
N VAL A 14 87.58 46.77 -32.31
CA VAL A 14 86.60 46.22 -31.37
C VAL A 14 85.23 46.32 -32.04
N ILE A 15 84.70 45.18 -32.47
CA ILE A 15 83.30 45.06 -32.91
C ILE A 15 82.46 44.97 -31.63
N ALA A 16 81.58 45.94 -31.41
CA ALA A 16 80.63 45.91 -30.31
C ALA A 16 79.75 44.65 -30.43
N ALA A 17 79.77 43.80 -29.40
CA ALA A 17 78.91 42.64 -29.35
C ALA A 17 77.44 43.10 -29.24
N PRO A 18 76.50 42.49 -30.00
CA PRO A 18 75.10 42.87 -29.94
C PRO A 18 74.52 42.66 -28.52
N PRO A 19 73.53 43.46 -28.10
CA PRO A 19 72.93 43.35 -26.78
C PRO A 19 72.38 41.93 -26.58
N ARG A 20 72.82 41.25 -25.52
CA ARG A 20 72.34 39.91 -25.20
C ARG A 20 70.83 39.97 -24.96
N PRO A 21 70.02 39.14 -25.63
CA PRO A 21 68.58 39.11 -25.37
C PRO A 21 68.35 38.84 -23.88
N GLN A 22 67.53 39.66 -23.23
CA GLN A 22 67.13 39.41 -21.86
C GLN A 22 66.44 38.04 -21.81
N LEU A 23 67.04 37.09 -21.08
CA LEU A 23 66.41 35.81 -20.76
C LEU A 23 65.18 36.10 -19.89
N MET A 24 64.04 36.32 -20.53
CA MET A 24 62.76 36.35 -19.83
C MET A 24 62.54 34.96 -19.25
N ILE A 25 62.68 34.83 -17.94
CA ILE A 25 62.36 33.60 -17.22
C ILE A 25 60.87 33.38 -17.39
N ARG A 26 60.50 32.58 -18.40
CA ARG A 26 59.12 32.24 -18.70
C ARG A 26 58.61 31.38 -17.55
N LYS A 27 57.80 31.95 -16.66
CA LYS A 27 57.23 31.24 -15.51
C LYS A 27 56.51 29.99 -16.02
N LYS A 28 56.95 28.82 -15.58
CA LYS A 28 56.39 27.53 -16.01
C LYS A 28 54.87 27.54 -15.77
N PRO A 29 54.03 27.34 -16.80
CA PRO A 29 52.59 27.45 -16.68
C PRO A 29 52.07 26.47 -15.62
N PHE A 30 51.02 26.88 -14.90
CA PHE A 30 50.53 26.15 -13.71
C PHE A 30 50.21 24.68 -14.02
N ILE A 31 49.73 24.39 -15.23
CA ILE A 31 49.35 23.04 -15.70
C ILE A 31 50.55 22.07 -15.78
N LEU A 32 51.78 22.58 -15.90
CA LEU A 32 53.00 21.74 -15.97
C LEU A 32 53.65 21.51 -14.60
N ARG A 33 53.02 21.95 -13.50
CA ARG A 33 53.53 21.70 -12.14
C ARG A 33 53.05 20.33 -11.66
N ARG A 34 53.94 19.51 -11.11
CA ARG A 34 53.56 18.17 -10.59
C ARG A 34 52.44 18.26 -9.54
N SER A 35 52.41 19.34 -8.76
CA SER A 35 51.37 19.59 -7.77
C SER A 35 49.95 19.72 -8.36
N THR A 36 49.79 20.28 -9.57
CA THR A 36 48.47 20.38 -10.20
C THR A 36 47.97 19.02 -10.65
N TRP A 37 48.86 18.14 -11.13
CA TRP A 37 48.50 16.76 -11.49
C TRP A 37 48.19 15.89 -10.28
N ILE A 38 48.91 16.06 -9.17
CA ILE A 38 48.59 15.39 -7.90
C ILE A 38 47.21 15.86 -7.40
N GLY A 39 46.95 17.16 -7.42
CA GLY A 39 45.63 17.71 -7.06
C GLY A 39 44.52 17.20 -7.97
N ALA A 40 44.72 17.18 -9.29
CA ALA A 40 43.75 16.66 -10.25
C ALA A 40 43.50 15.15 -10.04
N GLY A 41 44.54 14.36 -9.78
CA GLY A 41 44.43 12.94 -9.48
C GLY A 41 43.65 12.67 -8.19
N ALA A 42 43.88 13.46 -7.14
CA ALA A 42 43.14 13.35 -5.88
C ALA A 42 41.65 13.67 -6.06
N VAL A 43 41.31 14.72 -6.83
CA VAL A 43 39.91 15.06 -7.15
C VAL A 43 39.24 13.96 -7.96
N LEU A 44 39.94 13.37 -8.94
CA LEU A 44 39.42 12.24 -9.73
C LEU A 44 39.10 11.03 -8.84
N LEU A 45 40.03 10.64 -7.96
CA LEU A 45 39.83 9.53 -7.03
C LEU A 45 38.69 9.79 -6.05
N ALA A 46 38.56 11.01 -5.53
CA ALA A 46 37.44 11.39 -4.69
C ALA A 46 36.10 11.31 -5.43
N GLY A 47 36.05 11.73 -6.70
CA GLY A 47 34.87 11.61 -7.55
C GLY A 47 34.44 10.16 -7.78
N ILE A 48 35.39 9.27 -8.09
CA ILE A 48 35.12 7.83 -8.25
C ILE A 48 34.62 7.22 -6.93
N GLY A 49 35.26 7.57 -5.81
CA GLY A 49 34.83 7.11 -4.49
C GLY A 49 33.40 7.53 -4.15
N LEU A 50 33.02 8.76 -4.48
CA LEU A 50 31.67 9.27 -4.28
C LEU A 50 30.64 8.50 -5.14
N LEU A 51 30.95 8.24 -6.41
CA LEU A 51 30.06 7.48 -7.30
C LEU A 51 29.86 6.04 -6.82
N VAL A 52 30.94 5.35 -6.42
CA VAL A 52 30.86 3.99 -5.88
C VAL A 52 30.07 3.97 -4.57
N PHE A 53 30.28 4.95 -3.69
CA PHE A 53 29.52 5.08 -2.45
C PHE A 53 28.02 5.30 -2.69
N LEU A 54 27.66 6.18 -3.64
CA LEU A 54 26.27 6.42 -4.03
C LEU A 54 25.62 5.16 -4.62
N ALA A 55 26.32 4.44 -5.49
CA ALA A 55 25.84 3.17 -6.08
C ALA A 55 25.66 2.05 -5.04
N LEU A 56 26.57 1.95 -4.06
CA LEU A 56 26.44 1.01 -2.95
C LEU A 56 25.27 1.38 -2.02
N ARG A 57 24.97 2.67 -1.87
CA ARG A 57 23.84 3.13 -1.07
C ARG A 57 22.51 2.89 -1.77
N SER A 58 22.41 3.15 -3.08
CA SER A 58 21.18 2.90 -3.85
C SER A 58 20.87 1.41 -3.95
N SER A 59 21.87 0.57 -4.21
CA SER A 59 21.68 -0.89 -4.27
C SER A 59 21.18 -1.49 -2.94
N ARG A 60 21.65 -0.96 -1.80
CA ARG A 60 21.13 -1.35 -0.48
C ARG A 60 19.70 -0.87 -0.22
N ALA A 61 19.32 0.29 -0.76
CA ALA A 61 17.95 0.79 -0.66
C ALA A 61 16.99 -0.05 -1.50
N GLU A 62 17.35 -0.31 -2.77
CA GLU A 62 16.61 -1.19 -3.68
C GLU A 62 16.47 -2.60 -3.11
N ALA A 63 17.55 -3.20 -2.61
CA ALA A 63 17.51 -4.52 -1.98
C ALA A 63 16.68 -4.59 -0.69
N LYS A 64 16.44 -3.46 -0.01
CA LYS A 64 15.51 -3.40 1.12
C LYS A 64 14.07 -3.35 0.62
N GLU A 65 13.76 -2.47 -0.31
CA GLU A 65 12.42 -2.37 -0.90
C GLU A 65 11.97 -3.68 -1.57
N ASP A 66 12.86 -4.37 -2.28
CA ASP A 66 12.53 -5.63 -2.94
C ASP A 66 12.29 -6.77 -1.94
N ARG A 67 13.01 -6.78 -0.81
CA ARG A 67 12.75 -7.74 0.28
C ARG A 67 11.41 -7.47 0.94
N GLU A 68 11.06 -6.21 1.16
CA GLU A 68 9.74 -5.82 1.68
C GLU A 68 8.62 -6.22 0.72
N ARG A 69 8.75 -5.88 -0.58
CA ARG A 69 7.80 -6.26 -1.63
C ARG A 69 7.57 -7.76 -1.69
N THR A 70 8.65 -8.54 -1.62
CA THR A 70 8.58 -10.00 -1.64
C THR A 70 7.85 -10.53 -0.42
N ALA A 71 8.17 -10.02 0.78
CA ALA A 71 7.53 -10.41 2.02
C ALA A 71 6.02 -10.10 2.01
N VAL A 72 5.62 -8.90 1.58
CA VAL A 72 4.21 -8.51 1.45
C VAL A 72 3.48 -9.34 0.39
N ARG A 73 4.13 -9.67 -0.74
CA ARG A 73 3.55 -10.54 -1.77
C ARG A 73 3.30 -11.95 -1.23
N VAL A 74 4.26 -12.52 -0.50
CA VAL A 74 4.08 -13.83 0.16
C VAL A 74 2.92 -13.78 1.15
N PHE A 75 2.86 -12.75 2.00
CA PHE A 75 1.76 -12.56 2.94
C PHE A 75 0.40 -12.45 2.22
N ALA A 76 0.29 -11.63 1.18
CA ALA A 76 -0.94 -11.47 0.41
C ALA A 76 -1.39 -12.79 -0.25
N ASN A 77 -0.45 -13.60 -0.75
CA ASN A 77 -0.76 -14.92 -1.30
C ASN A 77 -1.28 -15.88 -0.23
N LEU A 78 -0.72 -15.85 0.98
CA LEU A 78 -1.19 -16.65 2.11
C LEU A 78 -2.61 -16.23 2.54
N ILE A 79 -2.88 -14.92 2.61
CA ILE A 79 -4.25 -14.44 2.90
C ILE A 79 -5.21 -14.91 1.80
N GLN A 80 -4.86 -14.72 0.53
CA GLN A 80 -5.70 -15.13 -0.61
C GLN A 80 -6.02 -16.63 -0.59
N ALA A 81 -5.05 -17.47 -0.20
CA ALA A 81 -5.23 -18.92 -0.10
C ALA A 81 -6.21 -19.34 1.01
N ASN A 82 -6.41 -18.49 2.02
CA ASN A 82 -7.34 -18.73 3.14
C ASN A 82 -8.70 -18.03 2.95
N ILE A 83 -8.92 -17.34 1.83
CA ILE A 83 -10.25 -16.80 1.52
C ILE A 83 -11.17 -17.96 1.10
N PRO A 84 -12.40 -18.05 1.64
CA PRO A 84 -13.38 -19.05 1.24
C PRO A 84 -13.55 -19.20 -0.27
N ALA A 85 -13.59 -20.44 -0.75
CA ALA A 85 -13.92 -20.74 -2.14
C ALA A 85 -15.34 -20.26 -2.46
N GLY A 86 -15.47 -19.27 -3.34
CA GLY A 86 -16.73 -18.61 -3.66
C GLY A 86 -16.76 -17.11 -3.36
N ALA A 87 -15.75 -16.59 -2.66
CA ALA A 87 -15.56 -15.15 -2.56
C ALA A 87 -15.42 -14.54 -3.96
N GLN A 88 -16.17 -13.46 -4.21
CA GLN A 88 -16.11 -12.73 -5.46
C GLN A 88 -15.28 -11.47 -5.26
N SER A 89 -14.24 -11.33 -6.08
CA SER A 89 -13.52 -10.07 -6.16
C SER A 89 -14.26 -9.13 -7.11
N LEU A 90 -14.76 -8.02 -6.58
CA LEU A 90 -15.37 -6.94 -7.38
C LEU A 90 -14.31 -5.98 -7.93
N GLY A 91 -13.06 -6.44 -8.06
CA GLY A 91 -11.91 -5.62 -8.47
C GLY A 91 -11.15 -5.06 -7.28
N SER A 92 -10.58 -3.86 -7.44
CA SER A 92 -9.70 -3.23 -6.44
C SER A 92 -10.42 -2.68 -5.20
N ALA A 93 -11.75 -2.51 -5.27
CA ALA A 93 -12.48 -1.72 -4.29
C ALA A 93 -13.19 -2.54 -3.19
N SER A 94 -13.59 -3.79 -3.43
CA SER A 94 -14.28 -4.60 -2.42
C SER A 94 -14.26 -6.09 -2.75
N ASN A 95 -14.24 -6.93 -1.71
CA ASN A 95 -14.37 -8.37 -1.84
C ASN A 95 -15.64 -8.82 -1.11
N LEU A 96 -16.63 -9.27 -1.87
CA LEU A 96 -17.78 -9.95 -1.27
C LEU A 96 -17.35 -11.36 -0.89
N VAL A 97 -17.04 -11.56 0.39
CA VAL A 97 -16.60 -12.87 0.91
C VAL A 97 -17.70 -13.93 0.73
N PHE A 98 -18.94 -13.56 1.07
CA PHE A 98 -20.10 -14.44 0.97
C PHE A 98 -21.26 -13.74 0.25
N PRO A 99 -21.23 -13.65 -1.10
CA PRO A 99 -22.15 -12.80 -1.86
C PRO A 99 -23.62 -13.21 -1.75
N THR A 100 -23.91 -14.48 -1.45
CA THR A 100 -25.30 -14.99 -1.39
C THR A 100 -25.93 -14.86 -0.01
N VAL A 101 -25.17 -14.55 1.05
CA VAL A 101 -25.68 -14.66 2.44
C VAL A 101 -26.87 -13.75 2.71
N LEU A 102 -26.83 -12.50 2.23
CA LEU A 102 -27.96 -11.58 2.41
C LEU A 102 -29.22 -12.06 1.66
N GLN A 103 -29.05 -12.59 0.46
CA GLN A 103 -30.15 -13.18 -0.30
C GLN A 103 -30.71 -14.44 0.38
N ASP A 104 -29.82 -15.29 0.89
CA ASP A 104 -30.20 -16.53 1.59
C ASP A 104 -30.94 -16.24 2.90
N LEU A 105 -30.53 -15.20 3.63
CA LEU A 105 -31.22 -14.71 4.82
C LEU A 105 -32.60 -14.14 4.50
N ALA A 106 -32.73 -13.34 3.44
CA ALA A 106 -34.02 -12.81 2.99
C ALA A 106 -34.97 -13.95 2.57
N SER A 107 -34.50 -14.93 1.79
CA SER A 107 -35.30 -16.10 1.40
C SER A 107 -35.67 -16.99 2.59
N LEU A 108 -34.80 -17.08 3.61
CA LEU A 108 -35.12 -17.80 4.85
C LEU A 108 -36.20 -17.07 5.64
N GLY A 109 -36.08 -15.75 5.80
CA GLY A 109 -37.04 -14.89 6.50
C GLY A 109 -38.43 -14.90 5.84
N ALA A 110 -38.47 -14.92 4.50
CA ALA A 110 -39.71 -15.06 3.72
C ALA A 110 -40.31 -16.48 3.75
N GLY A 111 -39.54 -17.48 4.19
CA GLY A 111 -39.97 -18.88 4.19
C GLY A 111 -39.82 -19.61 2.85
N ASP A 112 -39.23 -18.96 1.85
CA ASP A 112 -38.96 -19.54 0.52
C ASP A 112 -37.82 -20.58 0.57
N LEU A 113 -36.87 -20.41 1.50
CA LEU A 113 -35.76 -21.33 1.67
C LEU A 113 -36.14 -22.51 2.59
N LYS A 114 -36.31 -23.70 1.99
CA LYS A 114 -36.65 -24.94 2.71
C LYS A 114 -35.60 -25.32 3.75
N ALA A 115 -36.04 -25.82 4.91
CA ALA A 115 -35.18 -26.16 6.04
C ALA A 115 -33.95 -27.02 5.68
N PRO A 116 -34.02 -28.11 4.88
CA PRO A 116 -32.82 -28.89 4.53
C PRO A 116 -31.78 -28.09 3.73
N ALA A 117 -32.23 -27.22 2.82
CA ALA A 117 -31.34 -26.37 2.04
C ALA A 117 -30.75 -25.24 2.90
N ALA A 118 -31.56 -24.63 3.77
CA ALA A 118 -31.13 -23.63 4.72
C ALA A 118 -30.07 -24.19 5.68
N THR A 119 -30.27 -25.39 6.23
CA THR A 119 -29.30 -26.05 7.12
C THR A 119 -27.98 -26.31 6.42
N ARG A 120 -28.01 -26.74 5.15
CA ARG A 120 -26.80 -26.95 4.36
C ARG A 120 -26.03 -25.64 4.18
N LYS A 121 -26.69 -24.57 3.71
CA LYS A 121 -26.09 -23.25 3.50
C LYS A 121 -25.52 -22.67 4.80
N ALA A 122 -26.25 -22.77 5.90
CA ALA A 122 -25.78 -22.32 7.21
C ALA A 122 -24.54 -23.09 7.67
N ASN A 123 -24.50 -24.42 7.49
CA ASN A 123 -23.32 -25.23 7.80
C ASN A 123 -22.12 -24.88 6.93
N GLU A 124 -22.33 -24.71 5.63
CA GLU A 124 -21.29 -24.31 4.67
C GLU A 124 -20.71 -22.94 5.02
N LEU A 125 -21.56 -21.96 5.33
CA LEU A 125 -21.15 -20.63 5.80
C LEU A 125 -20.33 -20.71 7.08
N THR A 126 -20.86 -21.36 8.14
CA THR A 126 -20.14 -21.48 9.42
C THR A 126 -18.79 -22.15 9.24
N ARG A 127 -18.72 -23.24 8.48
CA ARG A 127 -17.47 -23.97 8.22
C ARG A 127 -16.48 -23.12 7.45
N ALA A 128 -16.89 -22.56 6.31
CA ALA A 128 -16.01 -21.77 5.46
C ALA A 128 -15.51 -20.50 6.18
N ALA A 129 -16.37 -19.84 6.95
CA ALA A 129 -16.00 -18.68 7.74
C ALA A 129 -15.00 -19.03 8.84
N ARG A 130 -15.22 -20.14 9.56
CA ARG A 130 -14.27 -20.64 10.57
C ARG A 130 -12.93 -21.02 9.95
N GLU A 131 -12.92 -21.85 8.91
CA GLU A 131 -11.70 -22.31 8.25
C GLU A 131 -10.89 -21.12 7.71
N GLY A 132 -11.55 -20.13 7.11
CA GLY A 132 -10.88 -18.93 6.65
C GLY A 132 -10.32 -18.08 7.80
N ALA A 133 -11.06 -17.93 8.91
CA ALA A 133 -10.58 -17.19 10.08
C ALA A 133 -9.37 -17.87 10.73
N ASP A 134 -9.47 -19.18 10.97
CA ASP A 134 -8.40 -20.01 11.55
C ASP A 134 -7.14 -19.95 10.65
N GLY A 135 -7.32 -20.13 9.34
CA GLY A 135 -6.23 -20.06 8.37
C GLY A 135 -5.60 -18.67 8.26
N MET A 136 -6.38 -17.60 8.41
CA MET A 136 -5.84 -16.25 8.52
C MET A 136 -5.04 -16.06 9.81
N GLU A 137 -5.56 -16.47 10.96
CA GLU A 137 -4.89 -16.33 12.27
C GLU A 137 -3.58 -17.14 12.36
N GLU A 138 -3.50 -18.28 11.66
CA GLU A 138 -2.29 -19.10 11.60
C GLU A 138 -1.12 -18.42 10.88
N ILE A 139 -1.37 -17.40 10.05
CA ILE A 139 -0.31 -16.66 9.35
C ILE A 139 0.48 -15.83 10.36
N ILE A 140 1.66 -16.30 10.74
CA ILE A 140 2.53 -15.58 11.68
C ILE A 140 3.21 -14.41 10.94
N VAL A 141 2.62 -13.22 10.97
CA VAL A 141 3.16 -11.99 10.31
C VAL A 141 4.62 -11.75 10.69
N ARG A 142 5.00 -12.04 11.94
CA ARG A 142 6.39 -11.91 12.42
C ARG A 142 7.38 -12.82 11.70
N ARG A 143 6.94 -13.97 11.19
CA ARG A 143 7.78 -14.89 10.39
C ARG A 143 7.82 -14.48 8.91
N THR A 144 6.75 -13.90 8.39
CA THR A 144 6.65 -13.52 6.97
C THR A 144 7.33 -12.18 6.69
N ILE A 145 7.19 -11.21 7.58
CA ILE A 145 7.71 -9.85 7.40
C ILE A 145 8.96 -9.67 8.27
N PRO A 146 10.14 -9.39 7.70
CA PRO A 146 11.39 -9.17 8.45
C PRO A 146 11.29 -8.08 9.53
N ASP A 147 12.10 -8.19 10.59
CA ASP A 147 12.14 -7.21 11.70
C ASP A 147 12.57 -5.80 11.25
N GLU A 148 13.26 -5.69 10.12
CA GLU A 148 13.67 -4.40 9.52
C GLU A 148 12.48 -3.56 8.99
N PHE A 149 11.26 -4.12 8.93
CA PHE A 149 10.03 -3.43 8.48
C PHE A 149 8.92 -3.40 9.56
N PRO A 150 9.17 -2.75 10.72
CA PRO A 150 8.24 -2.81 11.86
C PRO A 150 6.88 -2.15 11.57
N GLN A 151 6.86 -1.07 10.77
CA GLN A 151 5.63 -0.38 10.41
C GLN A 151 4.72 -1.26 9.54
N THR A 152 5.27 -1.83 8.47
CA THR A 152 4.54 -2.73 7.57
C THR A 152 4.04 -3.97 8.31
N ARG A 153 4.82 -4.50 9.26
CA ARG A 153 4.38 -5.59 10.14
C ARG A 153 3.15 -5.22 10.98
N LEU A 154 3.14 -4.03 11.59
CA LEU A 154 2.02 -3.57 12.41
C LEU A 154 0.75 -3.39 11.55
N GLU A 155 0.89 -2.74 10.40
CA GLU A 155 -0.22 -2.50 9.47
C GLU A 155 -0.81 -3.82 8.93
N LEU A 156 0.04 -4.82 8.63
CA LEU A 156 -0.43 -6.15 8.19
C LEU A 156 -1.08 -6.95 9.31
N LEU A 157 -0.62 -6.83 10.56
CA LEU A 157 -1.26 -7.47 11.71
C LEU A 157 -2.66 -6.89 11.94
N ASP A 158 -2.80 -5.56 11.85
CA ASP A 158 -4.10 -4.89 11.95
C ASP A 158 -5.05 -5.33 10.82
N ALA A 159 -4.56 -5.37 9.58
CA ALA A 159 -5.32 -5.87 8.43
C ALA A 159 -5.79 -7.32 8.63
N GLN A 160 -4.88 -8.22 9.04
CA GLN A 160 -5.15 -9.62 9.33
C GLN A 160 -6.22 -9.77 10.41
N PHE A 161 -6.08 -9.05 11.53
CA PHE A 161 -7.03 -9.09 12.63
C PHE A 161 -8.43 -8.68 12.19
N MET A 162 -8.56 -7.60 11.42
CA MET A 162 -9.86 -7.15 10.89
C MET A 162 -10.49 -8.20 9.96
N MET A 163 -9.72 -8.78 9.05
CA MET A 163 -10.22 -9.83 8.14
C MET A 163 -10.67 -11.08 8.91
N ALA A 164 -9.84 -11.58 9.83
CA ALA A 164 -10.19 -12.73 10.67
C ALA A 164 -11.44 -12.47 11.51
N GLN A 165 -11.53 -11.30 12.16
CA GLN A 165 -12.69 -10.92 12.96
C GLN A 165 -13.97 -10.80 12.11
N GLY A 166 -13.87 -10.29 10.88
CA GLY A 166 -14.97 -10.30 9.92
C GLY A 166 -15.47 -11.72 9.63
N LEU A 167 -14.56 -12.65 9.35
CA LEU A 167 -14.89 -14.06 9.14
C LEU A 167 -15.50 -14.73 10.38
N ARG A 168 -14.95 -14.49 11.59
CA ARG A 168 -15.57 -14.95 12.84
C ARG A 168 -16.99 -14.40 13.04
N THR A 169 -17.27 -13.21 12.53
CA THR A 169 -18.59 -12.61 12.60
C THR A 169 -19.55 -13.31 11.63
N TYR A 170 -19.10 -13.67 10.42
CA TYR A 170 -19.87 -14.55 9.52
C TYR A 170 -20.13 -15.95 10.08
N GLU A 171 -19.21 -16.51 10.88
CA GLU A 171 -19.44 -17.77 11.61
C GLU A 171 -20.69 -17.66 12.51
N ARG A 172 -20.83 -16.53 13.23
CA ARG A 172 -22.00 -16.22 14.08
C ARG A 172 -23.27 -16.05 13.25
N VAL A 173 -23.19 -15.40 12.09
CA VAL A 173 -24.31 -15.30 11.14
C VAL A 173 -24.82 -16.69 10.75
N GLY A 174 -23.92 -17.63 10.43
CA GLY A 174 -24.31 -19.02 10.16
C GLY A 174 -24.96 -19.71 11.36
N GLY A 175 -24.56 -19.36 12.59
CA GLY A 175 -25.24 -19.78 13.82
C GLY A 175 -26.67 -19.25 13.93
N LEU A 176 -26.88 -17.96 13.67
CA LEU A 176 -28.21 -17.34 13.66
C LEU A 176 -29.11 -17.90 12.56
N MET A 177 -28.56 -18.19 11.37
CA MET A 177 -29.29 -18.89 10.31
C MET A 177 -29.82 -20.25 10.81
N LYS A 178 -29.05 -21.00 11.60
CA LYS A 178 -29.51 -22.27 12.19
C LYS A 178 -30.62 -22.07 13.21
N ALA A 179 -30.52 -21.04 14.06
CA ALA A 179 -31.58 -20.71 15.01
C ALA A 179 -32.89 -20.34 14.28
N ALA A 180 -32.81 -19.49 13.24
CA ALA A 180 -33.96 -19.09 12.43
C ALA A 180 -34.69 -20.26 11.75
N ILE A 181 -33.99 -21.35 11.41
CA ILE A 181 -34.60 -22.55 10.81
C ILE A 181 -35.56 -23.26 11.77
N ALA A 182 -35.30 -23.20 13.09
CA ALA A 182 -36.15 -23.79 14.11
C ALA A 182 -37.41 -22.95 14.40
N GLU A 183 -37.38 -21.67 14.05
CA GLU A 183 -38.46 -20.72 14.29
C GLU A 183 -39.37 -20.55 13.07
N THR A 184 -40.53 -19.92 13.25
CA THR A 184 -41.47 -19.60 12.18
C THR A 184 -42.03 -18.18 12.33
N GLY A 185 -42.67 -17.66 11.27
CA GLY A 185 -43.34 -16.35 11.31
C GLY A 185 -42.41 -15.21 11.75
N ALA A 186 -42.93 -14.32 12.61
CA ALA A 186 -42.22 -13.12 13.04
C ALA A 186 -40.89 -13.39 13.76
N GLN A 187 -40.77 -14.49 14.50
CA GLN A 187 -39.53 -14.86 15.21
C GLN A 187 -38.41 -15.20 14.22
N ARG A 188 -38.73 -15.95 13.17
CA ARG A 188 -37.76 -16.25 12.10
C ARG A 188 -37.27 -14.96 11.44
N THR A 189 -38.20 -14.07 11.08
CA THR A 189 -37.88 -12.79 10.43
C THR A 189 -36.96 -11.95 11.30
N ALA A 190 -37.26 -11.81 12.60
CA ALA A 190 -36.42 -11.06 13.53
C ALA A 190 -34.98 -11.60 13.61
N ILE A 191 -34.81 -12.93 13.67
CA ILE A 191 -33.48 -13.55 13.71
C ILE A 191 -32.74 -13.35 12.36
N THR A 192 -33.44 -13.45 11.23
CA THR A 192 -32.82 -13.22 9.92
C THR A 192 -32.42 -11.77 9.69
N ASP A 193 -33.18 -10.81 10.25
CA ASP A 193 -32.86 -9.38 10.18
C ASP A 193 -31.60 -9.07 11.01
N GLU A 194 -31.52 -9.59 12.24
CA GLU A 194 -30.31 -9.47 13.10
C GLU A 194 -29.08 -10.10 12.40
N ALA A 195 -29.26 -11.28 11.81
CA ALA A 195 -28.20 -11.95 11.07
C ALA A 195 -27.75 -11.15 9.83
N ALA A 196 -28.66 -10.45 9.15
CA ALA A 196 -28.35 -9.62 7.99
C ALA A 196 -27.57 -8.36 8.37
N GLU A 197 -27.91 -7.73 9.50
CA GLU A 197 -27.14 -6.62 10.06
C GLU A 197 -25.72 -7.07 10.40
N LEU A 198 -25.58 -8.19 11.13
CA LEU A 198 -24.27 -8.76 11.46
C LEU A 198 -23.46 -9.15 10.23
N ALA A 199 -24.08 -9.68 9.18
CA ALA A 199 -23.40 -9.97 7.91
C ALA A 199 -22.85 -8.70 7.25
N THR A 200 -23.58 -7.59 7.30
CA THR A 200 -23.14 -6.30 6.77
C THR A 200 -21.96 -5.73 7.56
N GLN A 201 -22.02 -5.83 8.90
CA GLN A 201 -20.92 -5.43 9.78
C GLN A 201 -19.67 -6.30 9.53
N ALA A 202 -19.86 -7.62 9.38
CA ALA A 202 -18.80 -8.57 9.07
C ALA A 202 -18.10 -8.24 7.74
N GLY A 203 -18.88 -7.97 6.69
CA GLY A 203 -18.37 -7.55 5.38
C GLY A 203 -17.57 -6.25 5.48
N THR A 204 -18.11 -5.24 6.16
CA THR A 204 -17.42 -3.95 6.35
C THR A 204 -16.08 -4.11 7.07
N LEU A 205 -16.02 -4.95 8.11
CA LEU A 205 -14.79 -5.17 8.85
C LEU A 205 -13.74 -5.90 8.00
N PHE A 206 -14.17 -6.91 7.25
CA PHE A 206 -13.31 -7.62 6.30
C PHE A 206 -12.77 -6.68 5.23
N ASP A 207 -13.64 -5.89 4.59
CA ASP A 207 -13.26 -4.94 3.54
C ASP A 207 -12.26 -3.90 4.06
N ARG A 208 -12.41 -3.39 5.29
CA ARG A 208 -11.41 -2.49 5.90
C ARG A 208 -10.03 -3.13 6.02
N GLY A 209 -9.98 -4.39 6.46
CA GLY A 209 -8.73 -5.17 6.51
C GLY A 209 -8.13 -5.39 5.12
N TRP A 210 -8.96 -5.73 4.14
CA TRP A 210 -8.55 -5.91 2.75
C TRP A 210 -8.03 -4.62 2.10
N THR A 211 -8.72 -3.49 2.29
CA THR A 211 -8.27 -2.17 1.82
C THR A 211 -6.94 -1.78 2.44
N LYS A 212 -6.71 -2.05 3.74
CA LYS A 212 -5.40 -1.83 4.37
C LYS A 212 -4.30 -2.64 3.68
N LEU A 213 -4.54 -3.92 3.40
CA LEU A 213 -3.59 -4.75 2.65
C LEU A 213 -3.31 -4.17 1.26
N ASN A 214 -4.33 -3.73 0.52
CA ASN A 214 -4.15 -3.13 -0.80
C ASN A 214 -3.38 -1.80 -0.74
N ASN A 215 -3.65 -0.94 0.25
CA ASN A 215 -2.90 0.31 0.43
C ASN A 215 -1.40 0.05 0.66
N ILE A 216 -1.06 -1.01 1.41
CA ILE A 216 0.35 -1.43 1.61
C ILE A 216 0.97 -1.90 0.29
N ARG A 217 0.22 -2.69 -0.49
CA ARG A 217 0.67 -3.17 -1.80
C ARG A 217 0.90 -2.01 -2.77
N ASP A 218 -0.03 -1.07 -2.84
CA ASP A 218 0.04 0.08 -3.72
C ASP A 218 1.22 0.99 -3.33
N ARG A 219 1.42 1.24 -2.03
CA ARG A 219 2.59 1.97 -1.51
C ARG A 219 3.91 1.32 -1.93
N LEU A 220 3.94 0.00 -2.00
CA LEU A 220 5.12 -0.77 -2.40
C LEU A 220 5.21 -1.02 -3.92
N GLY A 221 4.25 -0.54 -4.73
CA GLY A 221 4.20 -0.80 -6.17
C GLY A 221 3.98 -2.27 -6.53
N ILE A 222 3.32 -3.04 -5.65
CA ILE A 222 2.99 -4.45 -5.88
C ILE A 222 1.65 -4.51 -6.62
N ALA A 223 1.70 -4.79 -7.92
CA ALA A 223 0.49 -4.99 -8.71
C ALA A 223 -0.44 -6.07 -8.09
N PRO A 224 -1.77 -5.92 -8.18
CA PRO A 224 -2.71 -6.98 -7.81
C PRO A 224 -2.42 -8.24 -8.63
N PRO A 225 -2.66 -9.46 -8.08
CA PRO A 225 -2.50 -10.66 -8.88
C PRO A 225 -3.48 -10.57 -10.06
N PHE A 226 -2.99 -10.78 -11.28
CA PHE A 226 -3.84 -10.81 -12.46
C PHE A 226 -4.84 -11.96 -12.28
N ASN A 227 -6.14 -11.66 -12.17
CA ASN A 227 -7.16 -12.70 -12.20
C ASN A 227 -7.53 -12.91 -13.68
N PRO A 228 -7.12 -14.03 -14.31
CA PRO A 228 -7.32 -14.24 -15.75
C PRO A 228 -8.78 -14.53 -16.13
N ASN A 229 -9.70 -14.55 -15.16
CA ASN A 229 -11.12 -14.70 -15.42
C ASN A 229 -11.75 -13.31 -15.58
N PRO A 230 -11.95 -12.78 -16.80
CA PRO A 230 -12.80 -11.62 -16.99
C PRO A 230 -14.20 -12.00 -16.53
N VAL A 231 -14.67 -11.38 -15.45
CA VAL A 231 -16.11 -11.30 -15.20
C VAL A 231 -16.71 -10.66 -16.46
N PRO A 232 -17.62 -11.35 -17.18
CA PRO A 232 -18.30 -10.72 -18.30
C PRO A 232 -18.98 -9.48 -17.75
N GLN A 233 -18.54 -8.30 -18.22
CA GLN A 233 -19.21 -7.05 -17.93
C GLN A 233 -20.60 -7.16 -18.54
N SER A 234 -21.59 -7.57 -17.74
CA SER A 234 -22.99 -7.37 -18.09
C SER A 234 -23.20 -5.86 -18.16
N SER A 235 -23.07 -5.30 -19.36
CA SER A 235 -23.53 -3.97 -19.69
C SER A 235 -25.05 -3.98 -19.61
N VAL A 236 -25.60 -3.94 -18.41
CA VAL A 236 -27.02 -3.68 -18.22
C VAL A 236 -27.22 -2.21 -18.62
N PRO A 237 -28.03 -1.89 -19.63
CA PRO A 237 -28.30 -0.50 -19.97
C PRO A 237 -28.91 0.17 -18.74
N VAL A 238 -28.25 1.21 -18.26
CA VAL A 238 -28.76 2.06 -17.18
C VAL A 238 -30.09 2.64 -17.67
N PRO A 239 -31.23 2.36 -16.99
CA PRO A 239 -32.47 3.05 -17.31
C PRO A 239 -32.26 4.54 -17.00
N THR A 240 -32.36 5.38 -18.03
CA THR A 240 -32.44 6.83 -17.88
C THR A 240 -33.65 7.17 -17.01
N LEU A 241 -33.41 7.47 -15.74
CA LEU A 241 -34.47 7.92 -14.84
C LEU A 241 -34.99 9.29 -15.33
N PRO A 242 -36.31 9.51 -15.38
CA PRO A 242 -36.89 10.81 -15.69
C PRO A 242 -36.46 11.87 -14.64
N PRO A 243 -36.34 13.14 -15.02
CA PRO A 243 -35.88 14.20 -14.12
C PRO A 243 -36.78 14.31 -12.90
N SER A 244 -36.15 14.27 -11.72
CA SER A 244 -36.81 14.42 -10.42
C SER A 244 -37.41 15.83 -10.29
N PRO A 245 -38.67 15.99 -9.84
CA PRO A 245 -39.27 17.29 -9.60
C PRO A 245 -38.55 18.03 -8.46
N THR A 246 -38.31 19.31 -8.68
CA THR A 246 -37.73 20.28 -7.74
C THR A 246 -38.48 20.28 -6.40
N PRO A 247 -37.80 20.17 -5.24
CA PRO A 247 -38.45 20.28 -3.95
C PRO A 247 -38.93 21.72 -3.71
N SER A 248 -40.24 21.87 -3.47
CA SER A 248 -40.88 23.12 -3.07
C SER A 248 -40.59 23.42 -1.59
N ALA A 249 -40.45 24.70 -1.27
CA ALA A 249 -39.86 25.23 -0.05
C ALA A 249 -40.71 25.07 1.23
N SER A 250 -39.99 24.97 2.35
CA SER A 250 -40.25 25.47 3.71
C SER A 250 -41.68 25.42 4.26
N ALA A 251 -41.89 24.51 5.22
CA ALA A 251 -42.86 24.69 6.30
C ALA A 251 -42.13 24.88 7.63
N THR A 252 -42.41 26.03 8.24
CA THR A 252 -41.99 26.55 9.54
C THR A 252 -42.28 25.58 10.70
N PRO A 253 -41.38 25.38 11.68
CA PRO A 253 -41.68 24.62 12.88
C PRO A 253 -42.62 25.40 13.83
N SER A 254 -43.69 24.72 14.26
CA SER A 254 -44.64 25.19 15.27
C SER A 254 -44.04 25.06 16.69
N PRO A 255 -44.17 26.06 17.57
CA PRO A 255 -43.61 26.01 18.92
C PRO A 255 -44.36 25.03 19.83
N SER A 256 -43.58 24.34 20.65
CA SER A 256 -43.98 23.34 21.64
C SER A 256 -44.73 23.98 22.84
N PRO A 257 -45.84 23.39 23.33
CA PRO A 257 -46.54 23.90 24.49
C PRO A 257 -45.89 23.50 25.82
N GLU A 258 -45.96 24.46 26.72
CA GLU A 258 -45.54 24.58 28.12
C GLU A 258 -46.00 23.43 29.04
N PRO A 259 -45.16 22.92 29.96
CA PRO A 259 -45.58 21.91 30.93
C PRO A 259 -46.30 22.52 32.14
N SER A 260 -47.55 22.07 32.36
CA SER A 260 -48.31 22.33 33.59
C SER A 260 -47.74 21.55 34.80
N PRO A 261 -47.60 22.18 35.97
CA PRO A 261 -47.25 21.47 37.21
C PRO A 261 -48.50 20.78 37.79
N SER A 262 -48.41 19.48 38.07
CA SER A 262 -49.47 18.75 38.79
C SER A 262 -48.97 18.29 40.16
N ALA A 263 -49.85 18.50 41.13
CA ALA A 263 -49.61 18.50 42.56
C ALA A 263 -49.41 17.10 43.17
N SER A 264 -48.79 17.10 44.35
CA SER A 264 -48.80 16.04 45.35
C SER A 264 -50.22 15.52 45.66
N PRO A 265 -50.34 14.27 46.17
CA PRO A 265 -50.74 14.19 47.58
C PRO A 265 -50.06 13.08 48.39
N THR A 266 -49.98 13.39 49.68
CA THR A 266 -49.92 12.57 50.89
C THR A 266 -50.46 11.14 50.81
N GLY A 267 -49.70 10.22 51.41
CA GLY A 267 -50.09 8.90 51.89
C GLY A 267 -48.97 8.30 52.72
#